data_AF-A0A934BF25-F1
#
_entry.id   AF-A0A934BF25-F1
#
_cell.length_a   1.000
_cell.length_b   1.000
_cell.length_c   1.000
_cell.angle_alpha   90.00
_cell.angle_beta   90.00
_cell.angle_gamma   90.00
#
_symmetry.space_group_name_H-M   'P 1'
#
loop_
_entity.id
_entity.type
_entity.pdbx_description
1 polymer ?
#
loop_
_entity_poly.entity_id
_entity_poly.type
_entity_poly.pdbx_seq_one_letter_code
_entity_poly.pdbx_strand_id
1 'polypeptide(L)' 'EEGINLDMDDEGKIIGLEIIGATEKYNLKDIFNISTENLILEEPIKS' A
#
# COMPACT_ATOMS: atom_id res chain seq x y z
N GLU A 1 15.86 9.80 -3.90
CA GLU A 1 15.38 10.19 -2.55
C GLU A 1 14.81 8.96 -1.88
N GLU A 2 14.99 8.82 -0.57
CA GLU A 2 14.41 7.70 0.19
C GLU A 2 13.20 8.19 0.97
N GLY A 3 12.11 7.42 0.99
CA GLY A 3 10.94 7.82 1.74
C GLY A 3 9.73 6.92 1.54
N ILE A 4 8.67 7.29 2.25
CA ILE A 4 7.35 6.68 2.15
C ILE A 4 6.37 7.82 1.93
N ASN A 5 5.51 7.69 0.91
CA ASN A 5 4.35 8.55 0.75
C ASN A 5 3.07 7.80 1.13
N LEU A 6 2.20 8.47 1.88
CA LEU A 6 0.91 7.95 2.31
C LEU A 6 -0.17 8.95 1.91
N ASP A 7 -1.08 8.50 1.05
CA ASP A 7 -2.22 9.30 0.65
C ASP A 7 -3.42 8.92 1.52
N MET A 8 -4.09 9.93 2.08
CA MET A 8 -5.26 9.77 2.91
C MET A 8 -6.46 10.50 2.30
N ASP A 9 -7.66 9.96 2.49
CA ASP A 9 -8.90 10.67 2.18
C ASP A 9 -9.27 11.69 3.26
N ASP A 10 -10.37 12.42 3.04
CA ASP A 10 -10.87 13.44 3.96
C ASP A 10 -11.33 12.87 5.32
N GLU A 11 -11.54 11.55 5.41
CA GLU A 11 -11.91 10.84 6.63
C GLU A 11 -10.68 10.27 7.37
N GLY A 12 -9.47 10.45 6.81
CA GLY A 12 -8.22 9.94 7.36
C GLY A 12 -7.94 8.47 7.04
N LYS A 13 -8.64 7.86 6.08
CA LYS A 13 -8.37 6.49 5.63
C LYS A 13 -7.23 6.49 4.61
N ILE A 14 -6.36 5.50 4.68
CA ILE A 14 -5.26 5.34 3.73
C ILE A 14 -5.79 4.81 2.40
N ILE A 15 -5.54 5.56 1.33
CA ILE A 15 -5.95 5.23 -0.04
C ILE A 15 -4.75 4.99 -0.98
N GLY A 16 -3.54 5.34 -0.55
CA GLY A 16 -2.32 5.15 -1.33
C GLY A 16 -1.10 4.95 -0.43
N LEU A 17 -0.17 4.09 -0.87
CA LEU A 17 1.14 3.86 -0.26
C LEU A 17 2.19 3.75 -1.38
N GLU A 18 3.23 4.55 -1.31
CA GLU A 18 4.38 4.50 -2.22
C GLU A 18 5.69 4.43 -1.43
N ILE A 19 6.60 3.55 -1.87
CA ILE A 19 7.95 3.44 -1.30
C ILE A 19 8.95 4.01 -2.32
N ILE A 20 9.53 5.16 -2.00
CA ILE A 20 10.45 5.89 -2.89
C ILE A 20 11.88 5.39 -2.66
N GLY A 21 12.57 5.05 -3.74
CA GLY A 21 13.96 4.59 -3.71
C GLY A 21 14.14 3.08 -3.42
N ALA A 22 13.07 2.28 -3.34
CA ALA A 22 13.17 0.84 -3.08
C ALA A 22 14.05 0.10 -4.11
N THR A 23 13.94 0.49 -5.38
CA THR A 23 14.70 -0.11 -6.49
C THR A 23 16.18 0.28 -6.50
N GLU A 24 16.57 1.28 -5.72
CA GLU A 24 17.98 1.64 -5.53
C GLU A 24 18.69 0.65 -4.59
N LYS A 25 17.93 -0.05 -3.74
CA LYS A 25 18.45 -1.00 -2.73
C LYS A 25 18.15 -2.47 -3.04
N TYR A 26 17.08 -2.74 -3.79
CA TYR A 26 16.61 -4.10 -4.05
C TYR A 26 16.29 -4.27 -5.55
N ASN A 27 16.45 -5.50 -6.08
CA ASN A 27 16.02 -5.75 -7.45
C ASN A 27 14.49 -5.78 -7.51
N LEU A 28 13.90 -5.40 -8.65
CA LEU A 28 12.46 -5.43 -8.86
C LEU A 28 11.81 -6.79 -8.54
N LYS A 29 12.51 -7.89 -8.87
CA LYS A 29 12.05 -9.26 -8.57
C LYS A 29 11.95 -9.57 -7.07
N ASP A 30 12.70 -8.82 -6.24
CA ASP A 30 12.79 -9.01 -4.80
C ASP A 30 11.82 -8.06 -4.05
N ILE A 31 11.29 -7.03 -4.72
CA ILE A 31 10.47 -5.95 -4.13
C ILE A 31 8.98 -6.33 -3.99
N PHE A 32 8.50 -7.39 -4.64
CA PHE A 32 7.07 -7.66 -4.68
C PHE A 32 6.63 -8.83 -3.80
N ASN A 33 6.23 -8.51 -2.56
CA ASN A 33 5.40 -9.37 -1.73
C ASN A 33 4.37 -8.51 -0.99
N ILE A 34 3.09 -8.71 -1.27
CA ILE A 34 1.99 -8.11 -0.51
C ILE A 34 1.28 -9.27 0.18
N SER A 35 1.34 -9.29 1.51
CA SER A 35 0.60 -10.22 2.35
C SER A 35 -0.29 -9.44 3.30
N THR A 36 -1.52 -9.91 3.47
CA THR A 36 -2.49 -9.35 4.40
C THR A 36 -2.98 -10.45 5.31
N GLU A 37 -2.97 -10.23 6.62
CA GLU A 37 -3.63 -11.13 7.56
C GLU A 37 -4.95 -10.49 8.00
N ASN A 38 -6.06 -11.23 7.86
CA ASN A 38 -7.39 -10.79 8.27
C ASN A 38 -7.90 -9.53 7.55
N LEU A 39 -7.66 -9.42 6.23
CA LEU A 39 -8.24 -8.35 5.43
C LEU A 39 -9.77 -8.47 5.39
N ILE A 40 -10.44 -7.71 6.25
CA ILE A 40 -11.91 -7.57 6.23
C ILE A 40 -12.22 -6.57 5.13
N LEU A 41 -12.47 -7.08 3.92
CA LEU A 41 -13.09 -6.31 2.87
C LEU A 41 -14.56 -6.11 3.29
N GLU A 42 -15.04 -4.86 3.29
CA GLU A 42 -16.43 -4.55 3.61
C GLU A 42 -17.39 -5.45 2.81
N GLU A 43 -18.49 -5.88 3.45
CA GLU A 43 -19.48 -6.70 2.74
C GLU A 43 -19.96 -5.96 1.48
N PRO A 44 -20.05 -6.63 0.32
CA PRO A 44 -20.55 -6.00 -0.89
C PRO A 44 -21.93 -5.41 -0.60
N ILE A 45 -22.12 -4.13 -0.95
CA ILE A 45 -23.39 -3.43 -0.82
C ILE A 45 -24.45 -4.32 -1.49
N LYS A 46 -25.32 -4.96 -0.69
CA LYS A 46 -26.46 -5.71 -1.20
C LYS A 46 -27.46 -4.70 -1.74
N SER A 47 -27.57 -4.65 -3.07
CA SER A 47 -28.63 -3.98 -3.83
C SER A 47 -30.00 -4.52 -3.48
#